data_AF-A0A0S7Y9T7-F1
#
_entry.id   AF-A0A0S7Y9T7-F1
#
_cell.length_a   1.000
_cell.length_b   1.000
_cell.length_c   1.000
_cell.angle_alpha   90.00
_cell.angle_beta   90.00
_cell.angle_gamma   90.00
#
_symmetry.space_group_name_H-M   'P 1'
#
loop_
_entity.id
_entity.type
_entity.pdbx_description
1 polymer ?
#
loop_
_entity_poly.entity_id
_entity_poly.type
_entity_poly.pdbx_seq_one_letter_code
_entity_poly.pdbx_strand_id
1 'polypeptide(L)'
;MEAGGERKPAVRGAVSQAIHSAKELGLDVGEVAVEAVKGSIGAVKAVGGDVVEATKEAVSVAIEAAKDIGEETVAGVKEALSRSIEGAKDIIEAAKEK
;
A
#
# COMPACT_ATOMS: atom_id res chain seq x y z
N MET A 1 -2.18 -18.57 -25.56
CA MET A 1 -1.93 -17.18 -25.14
C MET A 1 -1.35 -17.23 -23.74
N GLU A 2 -0.02 -17.17 -23.70
CA GLU A 2 0.89 -16.77 -22.63
C GLU A 2 0.33 -16.67 -21.20
N ALA A 3 0.41 -17.77 -20.44
CA ALA A 3 0.24 -17.80 -18.99
C ALA A 3 1.54 -17.37 -18.26
N GLY A 4 2.17 -16.31 -18.78
CA GLY A 4 3.34 -15.64 -18.21
C GLY A 4 3.00 -14.27 -17.63
N GLY A 5 1.75 -14.08 -17.19
CA GLY A 5 1.22 -12.81 -16.70
C GLY A 5 1.92 -12.36 -15.42
N GLU A 6 3.04 -11.68 -15.58
CA GLU A 6 3.50 -10.51 -14.81
C GLU A 6 3.08 -10.47 -13.33
N ARG A 7 4.04 -10.58 -12.42
CA ARG A 7 3.81 -10.40 -10.97
C ARG A 7 3.53 -8.92 -10.57
N LYS A 8 3.79 -7.97 -11.47
CA LYS A 8 3.55 -6.52 -11.32
C LYS A 8 2.06 -6.08 -11.35
N PRO A 9 1.18 -6.58 -12.24
CA PRO A 9 -0.24 -6.25 -12.23
C PRO A 9 -0.99 -6.88 -11.07
N ALA A 10 -0.47 -7.94 -10.43
CA ALA A 10 -1.17 -8.57 -9.31
C ALA A 10 -1.20 -7.66 -8.09
N VAL A 11 -0.05 -7.07 -7.73
CA VAL A 11 0.03 -6.03 -6.68
C VAL A 11 -0.74 -4.79 -7.10
N ARG A 12 -0.57 -4.36 -8.35
CA ARG A 12 -1.25 -3.17 -8.86
C ARG A 12 -2.77 -3.29 -8.82
N GLY A 13 -3.30 -4.40 -9.31
CA GLY A 13 -4.73 -4.70 -9.35
C GLY A 13 -5.30 -4.87 -7.94
N ALA A 14 -4.61 -5.58 -7.05
CA ALA A 14 -5.08 -5.78 -5.69
C ALA A 14 -5.16 -4.45 -4.90
N VAL A 15 -4.11 -3.63 -4.95
CA VAL A 15 -4.06 -2.35 -4.22
C VAL A 15 -5.05 -1.35 -4.81
N SER A 16 -5.07 -1.19 -6.13
CA SER A 16 -5.99 -0.25 -6.79
C SER A 16 -7.45 -0.66 -6.56
N GLN A 17 -7.78 -1.94 -6.71
CA GLN A 17 -9.15 -2.41 -6.49
C GLN A 17 -9.58 -2.24 -5.03
N ALA A 18 -8.71 -2.51 -4.06
CA ALA A 18 -9.03 -2.29 -2.64
C ALA A 18 -9.36 -0.82 -2.35
N ILE A 19 -8.61 0.12 -2.93
CA ILE A 19 -8.82 1.56 -2.73
C ILE A 19 -10.11 2.03 -3.41
N HIS A 20 -10.39 1.57 -4.63
CA HIS A 20 -11.64 1.90 -5.32
C HIS A 20 -12.85 1.33 -4.57
N SER A 21 -12.77 0.07 -4.15
CA SER A 21 -13.82 -0.54 -3.33
C SER A 21 -14.00 0.17 -1.98
N ALA A 22 -12.91 0.65 -1.35
CA ALA A 22 -13.01 1.45 -0.14
C ALA A 22 -13.83 2.73 -0.38
N LYS A 23 -13.58 3.42 -1.50
CA LYS A 23 -14.37 4.60 -1.89
C LYS A 23 -15.84 4.26 -2.13
N GLU A 24 -16.13 3.18 -2.86
CA GLU A 24 -17.49 2.74 -3.16
C GLU A 24 -18.27 2.33 -1.90
N LEU A 25 -17.57 1.73 -0.93
CA LEU A 25 -18.13 1.28 0.34
C LEU A 25 -18.15 2.37 1.42
N GLY A 26 -17.60 3.57 1.15
CA GLY A 26 -17.50 4.66 2.11
C GLY A 26 -16.53 4.40 3.27
N LEU A 27 -15.53 3.55 3.05
CA LEU A 27 -14.48 3.24 4.02
C LEU A 27 -13.38 4.32 4.01
N ASP A 28 -12.53 4.31 5.04
CA ASP A 28 -11.36 5.17 5.07
C ASP A 28 -10.32 4.69 4.05
N VAL A 29 -10.24 5.43 2.93
CA VAL A 29 -9.35 5.08 1.82
C VAL A 29 -7.88 5.14 2.23
N GLY A 30 -7.52 5.99 3.18
CA GLY A 30 -6.16 6.09 3.70
C GLY A 30 -5.74 4.82 4.43
N GLU A 31 -6.58 4.34 5.35
CA GLU A 31 -6.34 3.11 6.09
C GLU A 31 -6.35 1.88 5.18
N VAL A 32 -7.31 1.80 4.25
CA VAL A 32 -7.35 0.68 3.29
C VAL A 32 -6.10 0.66 2.40
N ALA A 33 -5.61 1.83 1.96
CA ALA A 33 -4.37 1.91 1.19
C ALA A 33 -3.17 1.39 1.99
N VAL A 34 -3.07 1.74 3.28
CA VAL A 34 -2.01 1.24 4.17
C VAL A 34 -2.06 -0.29 4.27
N GLU A 35 -3.24 -0.85 4.53
CA GLU A 35 -3.42 -2.30 4.69
C GLU A 35 -3.16 -3.05 3.37
N ALA A 36 -3.59 -2.50 2.24
CA ALA A 36 -3.35 -3.07 0.91
C ALA A 36 -1.85 -3.07 0.56
N VAL A 37 -1.13 -1.99 0.90
CA VAL A 37 0.33 -1.90 0.73
C VAL A 37 1.03 -2.93 1.61
N LYS A 38 0.68 -3.02 2.90
CA LYS A 38 1.25 -4.03 3.82
C LYS A 38 1.00 -5.46 3.34
N GLY A 39 -0.23 -5.76 2.90
CA GLY A 39 -0.59 -7.08 2.40
C GLY A 39 0.21 -7.47 1.16
N SER A 40 0.39 -6.52 0.24
CA SER A 40 1.21 -6.71 -0.98
C SER A 40 2.68 -6.96 -0.64
N ILE A 41 3.25 -6.17 0.27
CA ILE A 41 4.62 -6.35 0.74
C ILE A 41 4.79 -7.70 1.45
N GLY A 42 3.83 -8.08 2.29
CA GLY A 42 3.80 -9.37 2.97
C GLY A 42 3.80 -10.54 1.99
N ALA A 43 3.02 -10.45 0.92
CA ALA A 43 3.00 -11.44 -0.16
C ALA A 43 4.35 -11.53 -0.88
N VAL A 44 4.99 -10.39 -1.20
CA VAL A 44 6.32 -10.38 -1.82
C VAL A 44 7.38 -10.98 -0.89
N LYS A 45 7.33 -10.63 0.40
CA LYS A 45 8.22 -11.20 1.42
C LYS A 45 8.06 -12.72 1.53
N ALA A 46 6.84 -13.23 1.51
CA ALA A 46 6.55 -14.66 1.64
C ALA A 46 7.14 -15.49 0.49
N VAL A 47 7.25 -14.90 -0.70
CA VAL A 47 7.86 -15.54 -1.89
C VAL A 47 9.34 -15.18 -2.08
N GLY A 48 9.98 -14.55 -1.08
CA GLY A 48 11.39 -14.20 -1.08
C GLY A 48 11.78 -13.09 -2.07
N GLY A 49 10.83 -12.22 -2.45
CA GLY A 49 11.09 -11.10 -3.35
C GLY A 49 11.66 -9.87 -2.64
N ASP A 50 12.05 -8.86 -3.42
CA ASP A 50 12.58 -7.61 -2.90
C ASP A 50 11.49 -6.76 -2.26
N VAL A 51 11.52 -6.69 -0.94
CA VAL A 51 10.54 -5.96 -0.12
C VAL A 51 10.62 -4.45 -0.36
N VAL A 52 11.81 -3.92 -0.65
CA VAL A 52 12.01 -2.47 -0.82
C VAL A 52 11.39 -2.00 -2.13
N GLU A 53 11.67 -2.71 -3.23
CA GLU A 53 11.01 -2.46 -4.52
C GLU A 53 9.50 -2.65 -4.43
N ALA A 54 9.04 -3.73 -3.80
CA ALA A 54 7.62 -3.97 -3.63
C ALA A 54 6.91 -2.88 -2.82
N THR A 55 7.57 -2.35 -1.79
CA THR A 55 7.05 -1.21 -1.02
C THR A 55 6.91 0.02 -1.90
N LYS A 56 7.93 0.37 -2.70
CA LYS A 56 7.88 1.52 -3.60
C LYS A 56 6.77 1.37 -4.66
N GLU A 57 6.65 0.18 -5.23
CA GLU A 57 5.63 -0.12 -6.25
C GLU A 57 4.23 -0.04 -5.63
N ALA A 58 3.99 -0.70 -4.50
CA ALA A 58 2.69 -0.68 -3.83
C ALA A 58 2.27 0.74 -3.39
N VAL A 59 3.18 1.54 -2.84
CA VAL A 59 2.91 2.93 -2.47
C VAL A 59 2.60 3.78 -3.69
N SER A 60 3.34 3.60 -4.80
CA SER A 60 3.08 4.34 -6.04
C SER A 60 1.68 4.00 -6.57
N VAL A 61 1.34 2.72 -6.62
CA VAL A 61 0.00 2.26 -7.03
C VAL A 61 -1.09 2.84 -6.13
N ALA A 62 -0.87 2.85 -4.81
CA ALA A 62 -1.86 3.40 -3.88
C ALA A 62 -2.12 4.88 -4.14
N ILE A 63 -1.07 5.66 -4.41
CA ILE A 63 -1.19 7.08 -4.76
C ILE A 63 -1.85 7.27 -6.13
N GLU A 64 -1.53 6.44 -7.12
CA GLU A 64 -2.17 6.48 -8.43
C GLU A 64 -3.67 6.16 -8.35
N ALA A 65 -4.05 5.12 -7.62
CA ALA A 65 -5.45 4.77 -7.39
C ALA A 65 -6.20 5.88 -6.63
N ALA A 66 -5.56 6.47 -5.63
CA ALA A 66 -6.11 7.63 -4.93
C ALA A 66 -6.30 8.83 -5.87
N LYS A 67 -5.40 9.03 -6.83
CA LYS A 67 -5.46 10.11 -7.81
C LYS A 67 -6.62 9.95 -8.79
N ASP A 68 -6.96 8.71 -9.15
CA ASP A 68 -8.13 8.39 -9.98
C ASP A 68 -9.44 8.76 -9.26
N ILE A 69 -9.47 8.66 -7.92
CA ILE A 69 -10.61 9.03 -7.08
C ILE A 69 -10.68 10.56 -6.84
N GLY A 70 -9.55 11.21 -6.56
CA GLY A 70 -9.48 12.66 -6.38
C GLY A 70 -8.32 13.15 -5.49
N GLU A 71 -7.96 14.43 -5.61
CA GLU A 71 -6.81 15.02 -4.90
C GLU A 71 -6.90 14.94 -3.37
N GLU A 72 -8.10 15.09 -2.80
CA GLU A 72 -8.31 14.94 -1.34
C GLU A 72 -7.99 13.51 -0.87
N THR A 73 -8.34 12.51 -1.69
CA THR A 73 -8.02 11.10 -1.40
C THR A 73 -6.52 10.86 -1.48
N VAL A 74 -5.82 11.49 -2.43
CA VAL A 74 -4.35 11.44 -2.50
C VAL A 74 -3.70 11.99 -1.22
N ALA A 75 -4.19 13.12 -0.71
CA ALA A 75 -3.68 13.69 0.53
C ALA A 75 -3.89 12.74 1.72
N GLY A 76 -5.10 12.18 1.86
CA GLY A 76 -5.42 11.21 2.91
C GLY A 76 -4.56 9.95 2.86
N VAL A 77 -4.37 9.37 1.67
CA VAL A 77 -3.50 8.19 1.49
C VAL A 77 -2.04 8.50 1.83
N LYS A 78 -1.51 9.66 1.40
CA LYS A 78 -0.14 10.08 1.74
C LYS A 78 0.04 10.27 3.24
N GLU A 79 -0.93 10.88 3.91
CA GLU A 79 -0.89 11.10 5.35
C GLU A 79 -0.93 9.77 6.12
N ALA A 80 -1.86 8.86 5.76
CA ALA A 80 -1.99 7.55 6.38
C ALA A 80 -0.73 6.68 6.22
N LEU A 81 -0.13 6.69 5.02
CA LEU A 81 1.13 5.99 4.75
C LEU A 81 2.29 6.61 5.55
N SER A 82 2.37 7.94 5.63
CA SER A 82 3.41 8.64 6.41
C SER A 82 3.29 8.32 7.91
N ARG A 83 2.07 8.40 8.46
CA ARG A 83 1.79 8.03 9.86
C ARG A 83 2.16 6.58 10.16
N SER A 84 1.92 5.66 9.24
CA SER A 84 2.28 4.25 9.42
C SER A 84 3.78 4.04 9.51
N ILE A 85 4.56 4.79 8.73
CA ILE A 85 6.03 4.74 8.77
C ILE A 85 6.55 5.39 10.05
N GLU A 86 5.98 6.51 10.47
CA GLU A 86 6.36 7.21 11.69
C GLU A 86 6.07 6.37 12.94
N GLY A 87 4.87 5.77 13.02
CA GLY A 87 4.53 4.84 14.09
C GLY A 87 5.45 3.61 14.13
N ALA A 88 5.92 3.12 12.98
CA ALA A 88 6.93 2.05 12.97
C ALA A 88 8.29 2.51 13.51
N LYS A 89 8.70 3.77 13.28
CA LYS A 89 9.94 4.32 13.84
C LYS A 89 9.85 4.48 15.35
N ASP A 90 8.75 5.05 15.86
CA ASP A 90 8.50 5.19 17.31
C ASP A 90 8.62 3.86 18.05
N ILE A 91 8.05 2.78 17.50
CA ILE A 91 8.15 1.43 18.09
C ILE A 91 9.60 0.94 18.13
N ILE A 92 10.38 1.20 17.07
CA ILE A 92 11.79 0.77 16.99
C ILE A 92 12.65 1.55 17.99
N GLU A 93 12.40 2.85 18.16
CA GLU A 93 13.11 3.68 19.15
C GLU A 93 12.77 3.21 20.57
N ALA A 94 11.48 3.01 20.88
CA ALA A 94 11.05 2.47 22.17
C ALA A 94 11.62 1.06 22.47
N ALA A 95 11.90 0.26 21.44
CA ALA A 95 12.54 -1.05 21.58
C ALA A 95 14.06 -0.97 21.78
N LYS A 96 14.74 0.11 21.38
CA LYS A 96 16.17 0.35 21.61
C LYS A 96 16.47 0.96 22.98
N GLU A 97 15.50 1.63 23.58
CA GLU A 97 15.63 2.27 24.91
C GLU A 97 15.37 1.30 26.08
N LYS A 98 15.22 0.00 25.81
CA LYS A 98 15.17 -1.09 26.80
C LYS A 98 16.41 -1.96 26.73
#